data_AF-A0A7C7VL06-F1
#
_entry.id   AF-A0A7C7VL06-F1
#
_cell.length_a   1.000
_cell.length_b   1.000
_cell.length_c   1.000
_cell.angle_alpha   90.00
_cell.angle_beta   90.00
_cell.angle_gamma   90.00
#
_symmetry.space_group_name_H-M   'P 1'
#
loop_
_entity.id
_entity.type
_entity.pdbx_description
1 polymer ?
#
loop_
_entity_poly.entity_id
_entity_poly.type
_entity_poly.pdbx_seq_one_letter_code
_entity_poly.pdbx_strand_id
1 'polypeptide(L)' 'MWAFEHWNVMPDIMCVAKAMATGIPIGATIAKSEIMDSLKVGEHTTTFGGNPIACA' A
#
# COMPACT_ATOMS: atom_id res chain seq x y z
N MET A 1 -9.38 7.20 8.91
CA MET A 1 -8.45 7.61 9.98
C MET A 1 -7.51 6.45 10.25
N TRP A 2 -6.21 6.69 10.20
CA TRP A 2 -5.16 5.69 10.38
C TRP A 2 -4.62 5.74 11.81
N ALA A 3 -4.03 4.64 12.29
CA ALA A 3 -3.43 4.60 13.62
C ALA A 3 -2.29 5.62 13.78
N PHE A 4 -1.51 5.89 12.73
CA PHE A 4 -0.42 6.86 12.80
C PHE A 4 -0.93 8.28 13.10
N GLU A 5 -2.13 8.64 12.65
CA GLU A 5 -2.75 9.95 12.91
C GLU A 5 -3.09 10.11 14.40
N HIS A 6 -3.60 9.03 15.04
CA HIS A 6 -3.91 9.03 16.48
C HIS A 6 -2.68 9.31 17.35
N TRP A 7 -1.51 8.85 16.91
CA TRP A 7 -0.24 9.00 17.63
C TRP A 7 0.62 10.15 17.09
N ASN A 8 0.10 10.95 16.15
CA ASN A 8 0.82 12.04 15.49
C ASN A 8 2.18 11.61 14.91
N VAL A 9 2.22 10.42 14.30
CA VAL A 9 3.41 9.84 13.66
C VAL A 9 3.33 10.04 12.16
N MET A 10 4.46 10.35 11.52
CA MET A 10 4.57 10.39 10.06
C MET A 10 5.40 9.18 9.58
N PRO A 11 4.77 8.10 9.08
CA PRO A 11 5.51 6.93 8.63
C PRO A 11 6.19 7.17 7.27
N ASP A 12 7.41 6.65 7.11
CA ASP A 12 8.09 6.62 5.81
C ASP A 12 7.54 5.53 4.88
N ILE A 13 7.08 4.42 5.47
CA ILE A 13 6.44 3.28 4.81
C ILE A 13 5.25 2.83 5.66
N MET A 14 4.11 2.60 5.03
CA MET A 14 2.88 2.08 5.63
C MET A 14 2.35 0.90 4.80
N CYS A 15 1.94 -0.16 5.49
CA CYS A 15 1.28 -1.31 4.87
C CYS A 15 -0.19 -1.35 5.26
N VAL A 16 -1.07 -1.57 4.28
CA VAL A 16 -2.52 -1.62 4.47
C VAL A 16 -3.15 -2.77 3.68
N ALA A 17 -4.20 -3.38 4.23
CA ALA A 17 -4.98 -4.46 3.62
C ALA A 17 -6.34 -4.56 4.34
N LYS A 18 -6.81 -5.78 4.65
CA LYS A 18 -8.03 -6.06 5.45
C LYS A 18 -9.24 -5.26 4.98
N ALA A 19 -9.61 -4.20 5.71
CA ALA A 19 -10.79 -3.38 5.44
C ALA A 19 -10.66 -2.50 4.18
N MET A 20 -9.48 -2.41 3.57
CA MET A 20 -9.22 -1.51 2.43
C MET A 20 -10.13 -1.76 1.22
N ALA A 21 -10.57 -2.99 0.99
CA ALA A 21 -11.60 -3.30 -0.02
C ALA A 21 -12.73 -4.18 0.53
N THR A 22 -13.09 -3.98 1.82
CA THR A 22 -14.30 -4.56 2.43
C THR A 22 -14.51 -6.06 2.14
N GLY A 23 -13.44 -6.85 2.25
CA GLY A 23 -13.48 -8.31 2.04
C GLY A 23 -12.97 -8.79 0.68
N ILE A 24 -12.75 -7.91 -0.30
CA ILE A 24 -12.06 -8.26 -1.54
C ILE A 24 -10.53 -8.30 -1.30
N PRO A 25 -9.79 -9.31 -1.82
CA PRO A 25 -8.35 -9.42 -1.60
C PRO A 25 -7.57 -8.24 -2.19
N ILE A 26 -7.00 -7.42 -1.31
CA ILE A 26 -6.09 -6.33 -1.67
C ILE A 26 -5.12 -6.02 -0.53
N GLY A 27 -3.91 -5.62 -0.90
CA GLY A 27 -2.94 -5.01 -0.01
C GLY A 27 -2.15 -3.93 -0.75
N ALA A 28 -1.70 -2.91 -0.02
CA ALA A 28 -0.87 -1.84 -0.56
C ALA A 28 0.28 -1.51 0.40
N THR A 29 1.45 -1.26 -0.20
CA THR A 29 2.60 -0.64 0.45
C THR A 29 2.65 0.80 -0.03
N ILE A 30 2.52 1.75 0.89
CA ILE A 30 2.54 3.18 0.63
C ILE A 30 3.84 3.70 1.23
N ALA A 31 4.67 4.35 0.43
CA ALA A 31 5.94 4.89 0.90
C ALA A 31 6.22 6.25 0.27
N LYS A 32 7.15 7.01 0.85
CA LYS A 32 7.68 8.23 0.25
C LYS A 32 8.25 7.96 -1.15
N SER A 33 8.19 8.96 -2.03
CA SER A 33 8.69 8.84 -3.40
C SER A 33 10.16 8.44 -3.44
N GLU A 34 11.03 9.03 -2.61
CA GLU A 34 12.45 8.67 -2.61
C GLU A 34 12.72 7.19 -2.26
N ILE A 35 11.81 6.54 -1.52
CA ILE A 35 11.90 5.11 -1.19
C ILE A 35 11.40 4.28 -2.37
N MET A 36 10.27 4.65 -2.97
CA MET A 36 9.72 3.94 -4.13
C MET A 36 10.63 4.05 -5.35
N ASP A 37 11.27 5.20 -5.54
CA ASP A 37 12.22 5.48 -6.64
C ASP A 37 13.52 4.67 -6.52
N SER A 38 13.79 4.08 -5.35
CA SER A 38 14.93 3.17 -5.17
C SER A 38 14.73 1.80 -5.82
N LEU A 39 13.48 1.44 -6.13
CA LEU A 39 13.11 0.17 -6.74
C LEU A 39 13.27 0.23 -8.26
N LYS A 40 13.84 -0.82 -8.83
CA LYS A 40 13.91 -1.00 -10.28
C LYS A 40 12.63 -1.64 -10.81
N VAL A 41 12.40 -1.47 -12.10
CA VAL A 41 11.33 -2.17 -12.83
C VAL A 41 11.45 -3.68 -12.58
N GLY A 42 10.38 -4.28 -12.05
CA GLY A 42 10.35 -5.71 -11.73
C GLY A 42 10.54 -6.06 -10.26
N GLU A 43 11.14 -5.19 -9.44
CA GLU A 43 11.53 -5.52 -8.06
C GLU A 43 10.35 -5.56 -7.07
N HIS A 44 9.27 -4.83 -7.37
CA HIS A 44 8.04 -4.86 -6.58
C HIS A 44 6.84 -5.10 -7.50
N THR A 45 6.69 -6.36 -7.93
CA THR A 45 5.64 -6.77 -8.86
C THR A 45 4.84 -7.95 -8.33
N THR A 46 3.65 -8.13 -8.88
CA THR A 46 2.73 -9.21 -8.51
C THR A 46 1.80 -9.48 -9.68
N THR A 47 1.48 -10.76 -9.92
CA THR A 47 0.57 -11.17 -11.00
C THR A 47 -0.85 -10.60 -10.83
N PHE A 48 -1.31 -10.45 -9.60
CA PHE A 48 -2.68 -10.02 -9.27
C PHE A 48 -2.74 -8.65 -8.58
N GLY A 49 -1.60 -7.97 -8.46
CA GLY A 49 -1.53 -6.63 -7.88
C GLY A 49 -2.26 -5.62 -8.75
N GLY A 50 -2.97 -4.68 -8.11
CA GLY A 50 -3.77 -3.69 -8.83
C GLY A 50 -4.90 -4.29 -9.67
N ASN A 51 -5.45 -5.45 -9.27
CA ASN A 51 -6.53 -6.05 -10.04
C ASN A 51 -7.78 -5.14 -10.07
N PRO A 52 -8.45 -4.99 -11.22
CA PRO A 52 -9.56 -4.03 -11.36
C PRO A 52 -10.74 -4.28 -10.43
N ILE A 53 -11.01 -5.53 -10.04
CA ILE A 53 -12.15 -5.86 -9.18
C ILE A 53 -11.92 -5.35 -7.76
N ALA A 54 -10.68 -5.47 -7.26
CA ALA A 54 -10.36 -5.01 -5.92
C ALA A 54 -10.11 -3.50 -5.83
N CYS A 55 -9.83 -2.83 -6.96
CA CYS A 55 -9.56 -1.40 -7.03
C CYS A 55 -10.80 -0.54 -7.41
N ALA A 56 -11.93 -1.16 -7.77
CA ALA A 56 -13.15 -0.48 -8.20
C ALA A 56 -13.90 0.23 -7.06
#